data_AF-A0A1G2ZLR7-F1
#
_entry.id   AF-A0A1G2ZLR7-F1
#
_cell.length_a   1.000
_cell.length_b   1.000
_cell.length_c   1.000
_cell.angle_alpha   90.00
_cell.angle_beta   90.00
_cell.angle_gamma   90.00
#
_symmetry.space_group_name_H-M   'P 1'
#
loop_
_entity.id
_entity.type
_entity.pdbx_description
1 polymer ?
#
loop_
_entity_poly.entity_id
_entity_poly.type
_entity_poly.pdbx_seq_one_letter_code
_entity_poly.pdbx_strand_id
1 'polypeptide(L)'
;MGFKILHGSQQKLWVPIVYQDTIYVGQIVKCQADEGVIPFGAAAGAADTTALGIPFGVVVGTNNRTPLFNTTYGAQYITDASPLASTTEFTGVEGPFGKGEQRAMVQVELITAETILRGQLFNATFGTAMTVGTVTTGDTNGVSCTTGTLVASTANQATLYFRSGANRGAYRMLDNTSATAQTWDTPTYAAVAVGDTCVKAPLRYIGPSYADFDAESMYVEASATYATNYHVIDVIRLDLSVPGGEYVDFKFNADHFCLKRA
;
A
#
# COMPACT_ATOMS: atom_id res chain seq x y z
N MET A 1 -6.35 2.00 -11.24
CA MET A 1 -6.52 1.69 -9.80
C MET A 1 -5.14 1.75 -9.16
N GLY A 2 -5.03 2.00 -7.85
CA GLY A 2 -3.74 2.18 -7.16
C GLY A 2 -3.86 3.15 -5.99
N PHE A 3 -2.73 3.67 -5.50
CA PHE A 3 -2.71 4.72 -4.50
C PHE A 3 -3.33 6.02 -5.03
N LYS A 4 -3.92 6.79 -4.13
CA LYS A 4 -4.43 8.12 -4.42
C LYS A 4 -4.18 9.07 -3.26
N ILE A 5 -3.95 10.33 -3.58
CA ILE A 5 -3.85 11.39 -2.57
C ILE A 5 -5.27 11.80 -2.16
N LEU A 6 -5.53 11.80 -0.85
CA LEU A 6 -6.78 12.29 -0.26
C LEU A 6 -6.64 13.74 0.21
N HIS A 7 -5.44 14.12 0.67
CA HIS A 7 -5.17 15.43 1.25
C HIS A 7 -3.68 15.77 1.19
N GLY A 8 -3.34 17.06 1.06
CA GLY A 8 -1.97 17.56 1.24
C GLY A 8 -1.06 17.46 0.01
N SER A 9 -1.61 17.63 -1.20
CA SER A 9 -0.83 17.70 -2.43
C SER A 9 -0.15 19.05 -2.59
N GLN A 10 1.17 19.05 -2.86
CA GLN A 10 1.94 20.28 -3.04
C GLN A 10 1.91 20.80 -4.48
N GLN A 11 2.22 19.91 -5.44
CA GLN A 11 2.40 20.26 -6.84
C GLN A 11 2.35 19.00 -7.72
N LYS A 12 2.01 19.20 -9.00
CA LYS A 12 2.19 18.19 -10.06
C LYS A 12 3.40 18.53 -10.91
N LEU A 13 4.22 17.54 -11.20
CA LEU A 13 5.42 17.66 -12.03
C LEU A 13 5.43 16.58 -13.11
N TRP A 14 5.88 16.96 -14.30
CA TRP A 14 6.24 16.00 -15.32
C TRP A 14 7.69 15.59 -15.14
N VAL A 15 7.92 14.29 -14.99
CA VAL A 15 9.24 13.72 -14.73
C VAL A 15 9.53 12.59 -15.72
N PRO A 16 10.80 12.42 -16.10
CA PRO A 16 11.21 11.29 -16.93
C PRO A 16 11.10 9.99 -16.13
N ILE A 17 11.00 8.88 -16.85
CA ILE A 17 11.08 7.54 -16.27
C ILE A 17 12.43 6.92 -16.63
N VAL A 18 12.91 5.98 -15.80
CA VAL A 18 14.16 5.27 -16.10
C VAL A 18 14.03 4.49 -17.41
N TYR A 19 15.14 4.39 -18.13
CA TYR A 19 15.20 3.67 -19.40
C TYR A 19 14.71 2.21 -19.25
N GLN A 20 13.77 1.81 -20.12
CA GLN A 20 13.09 0.51 -20.16
C GLN A 20 12.17 0.19 -18.97
N ASP A 21 12.07 1.07 -17.98
CA ASP A 21 11.16 0.85 -16.86
C ASP A 21 9.71 1.08 -17.28
N THR A 22 8.80 0.42 -16.55
CA THR A 22 7.35 0.55 -16.74
C THR A 22 6.73 1.18 -15.52
N ILE A 23 5.97 2.26 -15.72
CA ILE A 23 5.32 3.03 -14.66
C ILE A 23 3.81 3.05 -14.86
N TYR A 24 3.07 2.93 -13.77
CA TYR A 24 1.61 2.83 -13.74
C TYR A 24 0.97 4.05 -13.06
N VAL A 25 -0.21 4.45 -13.52
CA VAL A 25 -1.03 5.46 -12.83
C VAL A 25 -1.59 4.89 -11.52
N GLY A 26 -1.34 5.58 -10.42
CA GLY A 26 -1.62 5.14 -9.04
C GLY A 26 -0.42 4.52 -8.33
N GLN A 27 0.74 4.47 -8.97
CA GLN A 27 1.99 3.97 -8.39
C GLN A 27 2.64 5.02 -7.47
N ILE A 28 3.17 4.59 -6.32
CA ILE A 28 4.12 5.41 -5.56
C ILE A 28 5.50 5.25 -6.22
N VAL A 29 6.16 6.36 -6.50
CA VAL A 29 7.47 6.38 -7.16
C VAL A 29 8.54 7.05 -6.30
N LYS A 30 9.81 6.76 -6.60
CA LYS A 30 11.00 7.47 -6.11
C LYS A 30 11.87 7.93 -7.26
N CYS A 31 12.65 8.98 -7.03
CA CYS A 31 13.66 9.42 -7.99
C CYS A 31 14.91 8.54 -7.88
N GLN A 32 15.50 8.22 -9.03
CA GLN A 32 16.83 7.61 -9.11
C GLN A 32 17.94 8.65 -9.03
N ALA A 33 19.14 8.19 -8.68
CA ALA A 33 20.33 9.05 -8.63
C ALA A 33 20.75 9.53 -10.04
N ASP A 34 20.55 8.69 -11.05
CA ASP A 34 21.00 8.98 -12.41
C ASP A 34 19.96 9.83 -13.19
N GLU A 35 18.79 9.26 -13.48
CA GLU A 35 17.72 9.97 -14.19
C GLU A 35 16.36 9.32 -13.92
N GLY A 36 15.32 10.13 -13.77
CA GLY A 36 13.93 9.69 -13.79
C GLY A 36 13.43 9.00 -12.52
N VAL A 37 12.21 8.50 -12.63
CA VAL A 37 11.50 7.83 -11.54
C VAL A 37 11.37 6.33 -11.80
N ILE A 38 11.35 5.59 -10.70
CA ILE A 38 11.11 4.14 -10.66
C ILE A 38 10.03 3.82 -9.62
N PRO A 39 9.48 2.59 -9.59
CA PRO A 39 8.62 2.15 -8.50
C PRO A 39 9.31 2.37 -7.15
N PHE A 40 8.55 2.84 -6.15
CA PHE A 40 9.07 2.99 -4.80
C PHE A 40 9.59 1.65 -4.25
N GLY A 41 8.85 0.58 -4.56
CA GLY A 41 9.15 -0.81 -4.27
C GLY A 41 8.60 -1.29 -2.93
N ALA A 42 8.76 -2.59 -2.71
CA ALA A 42 8.65 -3.18 -1.38
C ALA A 42 9.82 -2.71 -0.50
N ALA A 43 9.60 -2.66 0.80
CA ALA A 43 10.61 -2.31 1.78
C ALA A 43 11.75 -3.34 1.80
N ALA A 44 12.97 -2.87 2.04
CA ALA A 44 14.10 -3.74 2.34
C ALA A 44 14.67 -3.42 3.74
N GLY A 45 14.51 -4.35 4.68
CA GLY A 45 14.85 -4.18 6.08
C GLY A 45 13.83 -3.34 6.86
N ALA A 46 14.07 -3.24 8.17
CA ALA A 46 13.21 -2.51 9.09
C ALA A 46 13.23 -1.02 8.75
N ALA A 47 12.07 -0.39 8.65
CA ALA A 47 11.92 1.00 8.20
C ALA A 47 12.63 1.30 6.86
N ASP A 48 12.73 0.27 6.00
CA ASP A 48 13.39 0.32 4.71
C ASP A 48 14.86 0.82 4.77
N THR A 49 15.56 0.44 5.84
CA THR A 49 16.96 0.86 6.09
C THR A 49 17.98 0.29 5.11
N THR A 50 17.62 -0.71 4.30
CA THR A 50 18.53 -1.30 3.29
C THR A 50 18.40 -0.62 1.93
N ALA A 51 17.18 -0.44 1.41
CA ALA A 51 17.00 0.24 0.11
C ALA A 51 17.01 1.77 0.24
N LEU A 52 16.70 2.31 1.43
CA LEU A 52 16.71 3.74 1.73
C LEU A 52 15.87 4.55 0.72
N GLY A 53 14.76 3.98 0.26
CA GLY A 53 13.91 4.59 -0.75
C GLY A 53 13.17 5.79 -0.16
N ILE A 54 13.35 6.98 -0.73
CA ILE A 54 12.60 8.18 -0.34
C ILE A 54 11.39 8.31 -1.28
N PRO A 55 10.15 8.30 -0.77
CA PRO A 55 8.99 8.38 -1.64
C PRO A 55 8.86 9.80 -2.19
N PHE A 56 8.67 9.91 -3.51
CA PHE A 56 8.64 11.19 -4.22
C PHE A 56 7.21 11.66 -4.50
N GLY A 57 6.34 10.75 -4.94
CA GLY A 57 4.95 11.08 -5.22
C GLY A 57 4.14 9.92 -5.77
N VAL A 58 2.90 10.23 -6.16
CA VAL A 58 1.98 9.29 -6.80
C VAL A 58 1.81 9.67 -8.26
N VAL A 59 1.92 8.69 -9.16
CA VAL A 59 1.72 8.91 -10.60
C VAL A 59 0.25 9.12 -10.90
N VAL A 60 -0.09 10.21 -11.58
CA VAL A 60 -1.46 10.61 -11.91
C VAL A 60 -1.74 10.69 -13.41
N GLY A 61 -0.71 10.58 -14.25
CA GLY A 61 -0.87 10.60 -15.71
C GLY A 61 0.40 10.15 -16.46
N THR A 62 0.23 9.87 -17.74
CA THR A 62 1.32 9.50 -18.66
C THR A 62 1.28 10.42 -19.88
N ASN A 63 2.42 10.60 -20.56
CA ASN A 63 2.50 11.39 -21.79
C ASN A 63 2.26 10.55 -23.06
N ASN A 64 1.69 9.35 -22.98
CA ASN A 64 1.34 8.57 -24.17
C ASN A 64 0.22 9.26 -24.95
N ARG A 65 0.41 9.50 -26.27
CA ARG A 65 -0.65 10.06 -27.12
C ARG A 65 -1.89 9.16 -27.12
N THR A 66 -1.65 7.86 -27.19
CA THR A 66 -2.67 6.83 -27.08
C THR A 66 -2.43 6.08 -25.77
N PRO A 67 -3.28 6.28 -24.74
CA PRO A 67 -3.09 5.63 -23.45
C PRO A 67 -3.05 4.09 -23.59
N LEU A 68 -2.05 3.48 -22.96
CA LEU A 68 -1.95 2.03 -22.82
C LEU A 68 -2.57 1.61 -21.49
N PHE A 69 -3.10 0.40 -21.41
CA PHE A 69 -3.79 -0.10 -20.23
C PHE A 69 -3.29 -1.48 -19.83
N ASN A 70 -2.95 -1.62 -18.55
CA ASN A 70 -2.53 -2.87 -17.96
C ASN A 70 -3.74 -3.53 -17.28
N THR A 71 -4.04 -4.78 -17.67
CA THR A 71 -5.20 -5.52 -17.15
C THR A 71 -4.97 -6.07 -15.75
N THR A 72 -3.72 -6.32 -15.35
CA THR A 72 -3.37 -6.81 -14.00
C THR A 72 -3.71 -5.75 -12.95
N TYR A 73 -3.27 -4.51 -13.17
CA TYR A 73 -3.48 -3.39 -12.23
C TYR A 73 -4.73 -2.56 -12.52
N GLY A 74 -5.38 -2.79 -13.65
CA GLY A 74 -6.49 -1.96 -14.11
C GLY A 74 -6.10 -0.47 -14.15
N ALA A 75 -4.91 -0.19 -14.68
CA ALA A 75 -4.29 1.13 -14.66
C ALA A 75 -3.68 1.47 -16.03
N GLN A 76 -3.63 2.77 -16.33
CA GLN A 76 -2.82 3.23 -17.45
C GLN A 76 -1.35 3.03 -17.12
N TYR A 77 -0.55 2.75 -18.13
CA TYR A 77 0.89 2.59 -17.97
C TYR A 77 1.67 3.21 -19.12
N ILE A 78 2.96 3.38 -18.89
CA ILE A 78 3.93 3.80 -19.90
C ILE A 78 5.25 3.08 -19.65
N THR A 79 5.92 2.69 -20.73
CA THR A 79 7.24 2.07 -20.69
C THR A 79 8.19 2.95 -21.48
N ASP A 80 9.38 3.24 -20.94
CA ASP A 80 10.35 4.02 -21.71
C ASP A 80 10.89 3.18 -22.86
N ALA A 81 11.16 3.84 -23.96
CA ALA A 81 11.74 3.23 -25.14
C ALA A 81 13.00 4.00 -25.54
N SER A 82 13.85 3.37 -26.34
CA SER A 82 15.01 4.09 -26.88
C SER A 82 14.52 5.28 -27.73
N PRO A 83 14.95 6.52 -27.43
CA PRO A 83 14.44 7.71 -28.11
C PRO A 83 14.70 7.75 -29.61
N LEU A 84 15.66 6.97 -30.12
CA LEU A 84 16.00 6.92 -31.53
C LEU A 84 15.26 5.80 -32.30
N ALA A 85 14.54 4.91 -31.60
CA ALA A 85 13.89 3.75 -32.19
C ALA A 85 12.41 3.59 -31.79
N SER A 86 11.88 4.52 -30.99
CA SER A 86 10.50 4.41 -30.51
C SER A 86 9.50 4.70 -31.63
N THR A 87 8.60 3.74 -31.87
CA THR A 87 7.39 3.98 -32.69
C THR A 87 6.25 4.60 -31.88
N THR A 88 6.42 4.73 -30.56
CA THR A 88 5.41 5.31 -29.67
C THR A 88 5.43 6.83 -29.76
N GLU A 89 4.26 7.42 -29.94
CA GLU A 89 4.12 8.87 -29.96
C GLU A 89 3.81 9.41 -28.56
N PHE A 90 4.65 10.32 -28.08
CA PHE A 90 4.50 10.95 -26.78
C PHE A 90 4.02 12.40 -26.94
N THR A 91 3.01 12.76 -26.16
CA THR A 91 2.41 14.09 -26.06
C THR A 91 2.73 14.69 -24.70
N GLY A 92 3.76 15.54 -24.63
CA GLY A 92 4.14 16.27 -23.42
C GLY A 92 4.85 17.58 -23.77
N VAL A 93 4.55 18.65 -23.04
CA VAL A 93 5.08 20.01 -23.26
C VAL A 93 5.74 20.60 -22.01
N GLU A 94 5.87 19.81 -20.95
CA GLU A 94 6.36 20.23 -19.63
C GLU A 94 7.25 19.11 -19.08
N GLY A 95 8.41 19.47 -18.52
CA GLY A 95 9.45 18.53 -18.08
C GLY A 95 10.86 18.93 -18.57
N PRO A 96 11.90 18.15 -18.25
CA PRO A 96 13.28 18.45 -18.65
C PRO A 96 13.54 18.23 -20.15
N PHE A 97 12.69 17.44 -20.83
CA PHE A 97 12.87 17.08 -22.23
C PHE A 97 12.12 18.00 -23.18
N GLY A 98 12.73 18.26 -24.34
CA GLY A 98 12.16 19.10 -25.38
C GLY A 98 10.87 18.52 -25.95
N LYS A 99 9.99 19.42 -26.41
CA LYS A 99 8.76 19.02 -27.11
C LYS A 99 9.11 18.17 -28.34
N GLY A 100 8.49 16.99 -28.44
CA GLY A 100 8.67 16.08 -29.57
C GLY A 100 9.85 15.11 -29.41
N GLU A 101 10.60 15.18 -28.31
CA GLU A 101 11.49 14.09 -27.95
C GLU A 101 10.67 12.83 -27.69
N GLN A 102 11.09 11.71 -28.30
CA GLN A 102 10.39 10.44 -28.18
C GLN A 102 10.73 9.74 -26.85
N ARG A 103 10.47 10.42 -25.72
CA ARG A 103 10.73 9.92 -24.36
C ARG A 103 9.45 9.81 -23.55
N ALA A 104 9.36 8.73 -22.77
CA ALA A 104 8.28 8.55 -21.84
C ALA A 104 8.45 9.47 -20.62
N MET A 105 7.35 10.07 -20.19
CA MET A 105 7.26 10.87 -18.98
C MET A 105 5.96 10.56 -18.26
N VAL A 106 5.99 10.75 -16.95
CA VAL A 106 4.82 10.62 -16.09
C VAL A 106 4.56 11.92 -15.35
N GLN A 107 3.28 12.22 -15.14
CA GLN A 107 2.88 13.28 -14.24
C GLN A 107 2.81 12.71 -12.83
N VAL A 108 3.62 13.24 -11.92
CA VAL A 108 3.67 12.85 -10.52
C VAL A 108 3.09 13.96 -9.67
N GLU A 109 2.19 13.60 -8.78
CA GLU A 109 1.69 14.46 -7.73
C GLU A 109 2.55 14.26 -6.48
N LEU A 110 3.26 15.31 -6.07
CA LEU A 110 4.26 15.24 -5.00
C LEU A 110 3.61 14.98 -3.63
N ILE A 111 4.31 14.19 -2.82
CA ILE A 111 3.88 13.86 -1.46
C ILE A 111 4.93 14.34 -0.45
N THR A 112 4.47 14.60 0.77
CA THR A 112 5.30 14.89 1.94
C THR A 112 4.82 14.07 3.14
N ALA A 113 5.46 14.28 4.29
CA ALA A 113 5.05 13.69 5.56
C ALA A 113 3.64 14.11 6.02
N GLU A 114 3.04 15.13 5.42
CA GLU A 114 1.69 15.59 5.72
C GLU A 114 0.64 15.07 4.73
N THR A 115 1.08 14.51 3.60
CA THR A 115 0.18 14.02 2.56
C THR A 115 -0.49 12.71 2.99
N ILE A 116 -1.82 12.68 2.93
CA ILE A 116 -2.61 11.49 3.25
C ILE A 116 -2.88 10.73 1.96
N LEU A 117 -2.44 9.48 1.91
CA LEU A 117 -2.66 8.53 0.84
C LEU A 117 -3.73 7.52 1.23
N ARG A 118 -4.51 7.06 0.25
CA ARG A 118 -5.29 5.83 0.36
C ARG A 118 -4.62 4.74 -0.46
N GLY A 119 -4.34 3.61 0.18
CA GLY A 119 -3.92 2.36 -0.45
C GLY A 119 -4.95 1.27 -0.26
N GLN A 120 -5.22 0.45 -1.29
CA GLN A 120 -6.00 -0.76 -1.12
C GLN A 120 -5.15 -1.87 -0.51
N LEU A 121 -5.79 -2.75 0.26
CA LEU A 121 -5.18 -3.88 0.93
C LEU A 121 -5.50 -5.15 0.12
N PHE A 122 -4.46 -5.79 -0.43
CA PHE A 122 -4.63 -7.05 -1.14
C PHE A 122 -3.73 -8.14 -0.57
N ASN A 123 -4.10 -9.39 -0.87
CA ASN A 123 -3.41 -10.58 -0.42
C ASN A 123 -2.47 -11.09 -1.52
N ALA A 124 -1.16 -10.80 -1.43
CA ALA A 124 -0.08 -11.26 -2.30
C ALA A 124 -0.19 -10.88 -3.79
N THR A 125 -1.36 -10.48 -4.28
CA THR A 125 -1.64 -10.22 -5.69
C THR A 125 -2.70 -9.14 -5.81
N PHE A 126 -2.48 -8.21 -6.72
CA PHE A 126 -3.40 -7.11 -6.99
C PHE A 126 -4.84 -7.59 -7.23
N GLY A 127 -5.81 -6.96 -6.56
CA GLY A 127 -7.23 -7.29 -6.66
C GLY A 127 -7.67 -8.51 -5.86
N THR A 128 -6.74 -9.26 -5.24
CA THR A 128 -7.09 -10.42 -4.41
C THR A 128 -7.46 -9.97 -3.01
N ALA A 129 -8.71 -10.24 -2.61
CA ALA A 129 -9.21 -9.89 -1.28
C ALA A 129 -8.41 -10.56 -0.16
N MET A 130 -8.41 -9.91 1.01
CA MET A 130 -7.79 -10.45 2.22
C MET A 130 -8.42 -11.79 2.63
N THR A 131 -7.60 -12.68 3.20
CA THR A 131 -8.05 -13.98 3.71
C THR A 131 -9.08 -13.83 4.82
N VAL A 132 -10.22 -14.52 4.68
CA VAL A 132 -11.25 -14.63 5.71
C VAL A 132 -10.98 -15.84 6.58
N GLY A 133 -10.84 -15.62 7.88
CA GLY A 133 -10.71 -16.65 8.89
C GLY A 133 -12.08 -16.98 9.49
N THR A 134 -12.35 -18.27 9.70
CA THR A 134 -13.50 -18.73 10.47
C THR A 134 -13.04 -19.09 11.87
N VAL A 135 -13.77 -18.63 12.89
CA VAL A 135 -13.52 -18.97 14.29
C VAL A 135 -13.80 -20.45 14.50
N THR A 136 -12.78 -21.19 14.93
CA THR A 136 -12.84 -22.61 15.28
C THR A 136 -13.00 -22.83 16.78
N THR A 137 -12.50 -21.90 17.60
CA THR A 137 -12.69 -21.87 19.05
C THR A 137 -13.10 -20.47 19.47
N GLY A 138 -14.30 -20.33 20.03
CA GLY A 138 -14.82 -19.08 20.57
C GLY A 138 -14.28 -18.76 21.97
N ASP A 139 -14.64 -17.58 22.48
CA ASP A 139 -14.31 -17.13 23.84
C ASP A 139 -15.52 -16.45 24.47
N THR A 140 -15.95 -16.98 25.62
CA THR A 140 -17.08 -16.44 26.38
C THR A 140 -16.79 -15.07 26.99
N ASN A 141 -15.51 -14.73 27.21
CA ASN A 141 -15.09 -13.44 27.74
C ASN A 141 -14.92 -12.38 26.63
N GLY A 142 -14.92 -12.80 25.37
CA GLY A 142 -14.79 -11.89 24.23
C GLY A 142 -13.42 -11.21 24.10
N VAL A 143 -12.36 -11.78 24.66
CA VAL A 143 -10.99 -11.23 24.62
C VAL A 143 -10.06 -12.02 23.70
N SER A 144 -10.57 -13.10 23.11
CA SER A 144 -9.80 -13.95 22.22
C SER A 144 -10.67 -14.76 21.27
N CYS A 145 -10.04 -15.42 20.31
CA CYS A 145 -10.60 -16.54 19.58
C CYS A 145 -9.49 -17.35 18.89
N THR A 146 -9.77 -18.59 18.49
CA THR A 146 -8.94 -19.31 17.53
C THR A 146 -9.63 -19.33 16.19
N THR A 147 -8.88 -19.06 15.12
CA THR A 147 -9.36 -18.99 13.74
C THR A 147 -8.59 -19.96 12.84
N GLY A 148 -9.11 -20.21 11.64
CA GLY A 148 -8.28 -20.71 10.53
C GLY A 148 -7.11 -19.76 10.24
N THR A 149 -6.11 -20.22 9.49
CA THR A 149 -4.88 -19.46 9.23
C THR A 149 -5.17 -18.11 8.58
N LEU A 150 -4.80 -17.05 9.28
CA LEU A 150 -4.71 -15.68 8.78
C LEU A 150 -3.23 -15.28 8.66
N VAL A 151 -2.94 -14.09 8.14
CA VAL A 151 -1.59 -13.50 8.18
C VAL A 151 -1.03 -13.54 9.61
N ALA A 152 0.26 -13.82 9.84
CA ALA A 152 0.80 -13.70 11.20
C ALA A 152 0.93 -12.21 11.59
N SER A 153 0.74 -11.89 12.86
CA SER A 153 0.82 -10.51 13.34
C SER A 153 2.22 -10.17 13.88
N THR A 154 2.55 -8.88 13.84
CA THR A 154 3.50 -8.29 14.79
C THR A 154 2.68 -7.79 15.98
N ALA A 155 3.10 -8.09 17.21
CA ALA A 155 2.34 -7.71 18.40
C ALA A 155 2.09 -6.19 18.44
N ASN A 156 0.86 -5.79 18.76
CA ASN A 156 0.39 -4.41 18.79
C ASN A 156 0.40 -3.67 17.43
N GLN A 157 0.60 -4.40 16.34
CA GLN A 157 0.73 -3.88 14.97
C GLN A 157 -0.26 -4.53 14.00
N ALA A 158 -1.29 -5.24 14.49
CA ALA A 158 -2.29 -5.88 13.65
C ALA A 158 -3.70 -5.63 14.18
N THR A 159 -4.67 -5.65 13.27
CA THR A 159 -6.08 -5.40 13.57
C THR A 159 -6.95 -6.51 13.00
N LEU A 160 -7.77 -7.11 13.86
CA LEU A 160 -8.83 -8.03 13.49
C LEU A 160 -10.15 -7.28 13.29
N TYR A 161 -10.92 -7.66 12.28
CA TYR A 161 -12.27 -7.16 12.05
C TYR A 161 -13.25 -8.32 11.90
N PHE A 162 -14.33 -8.31 12.69
CA PHE A 162 -15.39 -9.31 12.59
C PHE A 162 -16.36 -8.98 11.44
N ARG A 163 -16.51 -9.91 10.48
CA ARG A 163 -17.40 -9.80 9.32
C ARG A 163 -18.78 -10.40 9.53
N SER A 164 -18.92 -11.32 10.49
CA SER A 164 -20.20 -11.93 10.83
C SER A 164 -20.36 -12.09 12.35
N GLY A 165 -21.48 -12.68 12.76
CA GLY A 165 -21.78 -12.94 14.16
C GLY A 165 -22.31 -11.73 14.91
N ALA A 166 -22.47 -11.90 16.23
CA ALA A 166 -22.94 -10.84 17.12
C ALA A 166 -21.95 -9.67 17.23
N ASN A 167 -20.67 -9.92 16.97
CA ASN A 167 -19.60 -8.92 17.02
C ASN A 167 -19.28 -8.28 15.66
N ARG A 168 -20.10 -8.54 14.62
CA ARG A 168 -19.89 -7.95 13.28
C ARG A 168 -19.71 -6.43 13.35
N GLY A 169 -18.67 -5.93 12.69
CA GLY A 169 -18.32 -4.51 12.70
C GLY A 169 -17.28 -4.12 13.75
N ALA A 170 -16.95 -5.01 14.69
CA ALA A 170 -15.96 -4.73 15.72
C ALA A 170 -14.53 -4.86 15.18
N TYR A 171 -13.71 -3.86 15.47
CA TYR A 171 -12.25 -3.88 15.27
C TYR A 171 -11.56 -4.22 16.59
N ARG A 172 -10.53 -5.08 16.56
CA ARG A 172 -9.71 -5.43 17.72
C ARG A 172 -8.23 -5.34 17.38
N MET A 173 -7.51 -4.54 18.17
CA MET A 173 -6.06 -4.48 18.13
C MET A 173 -5.49 -5.72 18.79
N LEU A 174 -4.57 -6.40 18.10
CA LEU A 174 -4.01 -7.66 18.55
C LEU A 174 -2.69 -7.46 19.28
N ASP A 175 -2.52 -8.19 20.38
CA ASP A 175 -1.33 -8.18 21.26
C ASP A 175 -0.42 -9.40 21.05
N ASN A 176 -0.74 -10.26 20.09
CA ASN A 176 -0.05 -11.52 19.81
C ASN A 176 0.69 -11.50 18.47
N THR A 177 1.40 -12.59 18.18
CA THR A 177 2.14 -12.82 16.93
C THR A 177 1.59 -13.99 16.09
N SER A 178 0.39 -14.50 16.42
CA SER A 178 -0.09 -15.78 15.89
C SER A 178 -0.97 -15.63 14.66
N ALA A 179 -0.83 -16.58 13.74
CA ALA A 179 -1.68 -16.70 12.56
C ALA A 179 -3.08 -17.29 12.88
N THR A 180 -3.26 -17.96 14.02
CA THR A 180 -4.49 -18.70 14.33
C THR A 180 -5.11 -18.27 15.66
N ALA A 181 -4.33 -18.19 16.73
CA ALA A 181 -4.78 -17.71 18.04
C ALA A 181 -4.79 -16.18 18.07
N GLN A 182 -5.97 -15.58 18.17
CA GLN A 182 -6.15 -14.13 18.22
C GLN A 182 -6.50 -13.73 19.65
N THR A 183 -5.75 -12.81 20.22
CA THR A 183 -5.95 -12.23 21.56
C THR A 183 -5.91 -10.71 21.48
N TRP A 184 -6.66 -10.07 22.37
CA TRP A 184 -6.73 -8.62 22.52
C TRP A 184 -7.18 -8.25 23.94
N ASP A 185 -6.84 -7.04 24.39
CA ASP A 185 -7.08 -6.64 25.77
C ASP A 185 -8.55 -6.30 26.09
N THR A 186 -9.24 -5.63 25.17
CA THR A 186 -10.59 -5.08 25.44
C THR A 186 -11.69 -6.01 24.94
N PRO A 187 -12.57 -6.53 25.81
CA PRO A 187 -13.64 -7.44 25.42
C PRO A 187 -14.50 -6.94 24.25
N THR A 188 -14.96 -7.85 23.41
CA THR A 188 -16.09 -7.63 22.49
C THR A 188 -17.40 -7.44 23.24
N TYR A 189 -18.41 -6.88 22.58
CA TYR A 189 -19.71 -6.64 23.21
C TYR A 189 -20.42 -7.94 23.60
N ALA A 190 -20.19 -9.01 22.83
CA ALA A 190 -20.69 -10.36 23.11
C ALA A 190 -19.54 -11.37 23.06
N ALA A 191 -19.79 -12.57 23.60
CA ALA A 191 -18.91 -13.72 23.41
C ALA A 191 -18.59 -13.94 21.92
N VAL A 192 -17.36 -14.34 21.61
CA VAL A 192 -17.00 -14.73 20.24
C VAL A 192 -17.45 -16.15 20.00
N ALA A 193 -18.26 -16.38 18.96
CA ALA A 193 -18.86 -17.68 18.69
C ALA A 193 -18.05 -18.49 17.66
N VAL A 194 -18.10 -19.82 17.76
CA VAL A 194 -17.59 -20.70 16.69
C VAL A 194 -18.43 -20.48 15.43
N GLY A 195 -17.76 -20.36 14.28
CA GLY A 195 -18.38 -20.07 12.99
C GLY A 195 -18.47 -18.58 12.64
N ASP A 196 -18.16 -17.68 13.58
CA ASP A 196 -17.97 -16.26 13.25
C ASP A 196 -16.81 -16.10 12.26
N THR A 197 -16.91 -15.11 11.36
CA THR A 197 -15.89 -14.84 10.35
C THR A 197 -15.22 -13.50 10.63
N CYS A 198 -13.93 -13.44 10.35
CA CYS A 198 -13.12 -12.25 10.54
C CYS A 198 -12.05 -12.13 9.47
N VAL A 199 -11.50 -10.93 9.33
CA VAL A 199 -10.29 -10.67 8.55
C VAL A 199 -9.26 -9.98 9.43
N LYS A 200 -7.98 -10.13 9.09
CA LYS A 200 -6.89 -9.51 9.83
C LYS A 200 -5.98 -8.74 8.90
N ALA A 201 -5.79 -7.45 9.18
CA ALA A 201 -4.77 -6.63 8.54
C ALA A 201 -3.50 -6.60 9.41
N PRO A 202 -2.30 -6.70 8.82
CA PRO A 202 -1.03 -6.52 9.52
C PRO A 202 -0.74 -5.03 9.82
N LEU A 203 -1.79 -4.26 10.11
CA LEU A 203 -1.76 -2.82 10.35
C LEU A 203 -2.51 -2.52 11.65
N ARG A 204 -2.12 -1.46 12.33
CA ARG A 204 -2.94 -0.87 13.39
C ARG A 204 -4.20 -0.25 12.83
N TYR A 205 -5.24 -0.18 13.65
CA TYR A 205 -6.48 0.52 13.30
C TYR A 205 -6.27 2.04 13.19
N ILE A 206 -5.36 2.58 14.02
CA ILE A 206 -5.00 4.00 14.06
C ILE A 206 -3.61 4.18 14.67
N GLY A 207 -2.89 5.22 14.25
CA GLY A 207 -1.60 5.62 14.79
C GLY A 207 -0.40 4.97 14.10
N PRO A 208 0.80 5.07 14.72
CA PRO A 208 2.06 4.62 14.12
C PRO A 208 2.08 3.11 13.86
N SER A 209 2.18 2.73 12.60
CA SER A 209 2.10 1.36 12.11
C SER A 209 3.20 1.07 11.11
N TYR A 210 3.32 -0.21 10.75
CA TYR A 210 4.16 -0.66 9.67
C TYR A 210 3.31 -0.98 8.45
N ALA A 211 3.84 -0.75 7.25
CA ALA A 211 3.24 -1.16 6.00
C ALA A 211 4.31 -1.64 5.04
N ASP A 212 3.97 -2.61 4.19
CA ASP A 212 4.78 -2.95 3.03
C ASP A 212 3.93 -2.82 1.77
N PHE A 213 4.58 -2.66 0.64
CA PHE A 213 3.93 -2.51 -0.65
C PHE A 213 4.38 -3.64 -1.58
N ASP A 214 3.63 -3.86 -2.65
CA ASP A 214 4.13 -4.74 -3.70
C ASP A 214 5.36 -4.15 -4.39
N ALA A 215 6.04 -4.96 -5.19
CA ALA A 215 7.23 -4.56 -5.93
C ALA A 215 6.97 -3.33 -6.82
N GLU A 216 5.74 -3.20 -7.34
CA GLU A 216 5.33 -2.04 -8.13
C GLU A 216 4.72 -0.92 -7.30
N SER A 217 4.58 -1.03 -5.97
CA SER A 217 3.94 -0.02 -5.12
C SER A 217 2.60 0.50 -5.66
N MET A 218 1.75 -0.45 -6.06
CA MET A 218 0.38 -0.25 -6.52
C MET A 218 -0.65 -0.52 -5.42
N TYR A 219 -0.28 -1.29 -4.39
CA TYR A 219 -1.15 -1.59 -3.25
C TYR A 219 -0.35 -1.87 -1.97
N VAL A 220 -1.06 -2.00 -0.85
CA VAL A 220 -0.48 -2.38 0.46
C VAL A 220 -0.56 -3.89 0.62
N GLU A 221 0.59 -4.54 0.81
CA GLU A 221 0.70 -5.99 0.86
C GLU A 221 0.21 -6.55 2.20
N ALA A 222 -1.03 -7.03 2.23
CA ALA A 222 -1.70 -7.46 3.46
C ALA A 222 -1.50 -8.95 3.80
N SER A 223 -0.78 -9.72 2.97
CA SER A 223 -0.47 -11.13 3.23
C SER A 223 0.82 -11.35 4.00
N ALA A 224 1.64 -10.32 4.15
CA ALA A 224 2.94 -10.40 4.81
C ALA A 224 2.87 -9.96 6.27
N THR A 225 3.73 -10.55 7.10
CA THR A 225 3.98 -10.05 8.46
C THR A 225 5.09 -9.02 8.42
N TYR A 226 4.80 -7.81 8.89
CA TYR A 226 5.76 -6.70 8.95
C TYR A 226 6.67 -6.82 10.17
N ALA A 227 7.47 -7.89 10.22
CA ALA A 227 8.45 -8.11 11.28
C ALA A 227 9.88 -7.75 10.84
N THR A 228 10.17 -7.81 9.55
CA THR A 228 11.53 -7.66 9.01
C THR A 228 11.63 -6.57 7.96
N ASN A 229 10.72 -6.56 6.99
CA ASN A 229 10.70 -5.60 5.91
C ASN A 229 9.42 -4.78 6.04
N TYR A 230 9.57 -3.46 6.20
CA TYR A 230 8.44 -2.54 6.27
C TYR A 230 8.87 -1.08 6.14
N HIS A 231 7.93 -0.26 5.69
CA HIS A 231 7.90 1.18 5.84
C HIS A 231 7.16 1.57 7.13
N VAL A 232 7.50 2.72 7.69
CA VAL A 232 6.83 3.30 8.86
C VAL A 232 5.82 4.34 8.38
N ILE A 233 4.57 4.14 8.79
CA ILE A 233 3.45 4.99 8.42
C ILE A 233 2.65 5.37 9.67
N ASP A 234 1.83 6.40 9.56
CA ASP A 234 0.77 6.67 10.54
C ASP A 234 -0.57 6.36 9.89
N VAL A 235 -1.29 5.39 10.46
CA VAL A 235 -2.64 5.03 10.02
C VAL A 235 -3.63 6.08 10.55
N ILE A 236 -4.38 6.66 9.63
CA ILE A 236 -5.44 7.64 9.92
C ILE A 236 -6.80 6.94 9.94
N ARG A 237 -7.00 5.99 9.02
CA ARG A 237 -8.22 5.19 8.92
C ARG A 237 -7.90 3.82 8.34
N LEU A 238 -8.55 2.80 8.89
CA LEU A 238 -8.54 1.44 8.34
C LEU A 238 -9.98 0.98 8.13
N ASP A 239 -10.27 0.41 6.96
CA ASP A 239 -11.59 -0.11 6.63
C ASP A 239 -11.48 -1.51 6.04
N LEU A 240 -12.01 -2.49 6.78
CA LEU A 240 -11.96 -3.92 6.45
C LEU A 240 -13.34 -4.52 6.17
N SER A 241 -14.35 -3.65 6.07
CA SER A 241 -15.77 -4.04 6.06
C SER A 241 -16.23 -4.71 4.77
N VAL A 242 -15.62 -4.36 3.63
CA VAL A 242 -16.00 -4.84 2.30
C VAL A 242 -14.93 -5.79 1.76
N PRO A 243 -15.27 -7.06 1.45
CA PRO A 243 -14.34 -7.98 0.79
C PRO A 243 -13.86 -7.45 -0.57
N GLY A 244 -12.54 -7.40 -0.78
CA GLY A 244 -11.90 -6.86 -1.98
C GLY A 244 -11.94 -5.32 -2.09
N GLY A 245 -12.55 -4.65 -1.11
CA GLY A 245 -12.64 -3.20 -1.01
C GLY A 245 -11.89 -2.65 0.19
N GLU A 246 -11.08 -3.47 0.87
CA GLU A 246 -10.33 -3.10 2.05
C GLU A 246 -9.28 -2.02 1.71
N TYR A 247 -9.15 -1.01 2.57
CA TYR A 247 -8.20 0.07 2.37
C TYR A 247 -7.68 0.65 3.69
N VAL A 248 -6.55 1.32 3.56
CA VAL A 248 -5.94 2.13 4.61
C VAL A 248 -5.70 3.55 4.10
N ASP A 249 -6.07 4.52 4.93
CA ASP A 249 -5.66 5.91 4.77
C ASP A 249 -4.47 6.16 5.71
N PHE A 250 -3.35 6.59 5.17
CA PHE A 250 -2.11 6.76 5.91
C PHE A 250 -1.29 7.94 5.42
N LYS A 251 -0.33 8.35 6.23
CA LYS A 251 0.79 9.20 5.81
C LYS A 251 2.09 8.48 6.10
N PHE A 252 3.13 8.75 5.31
CA PHE A 252 4.47 8.28 5.65
C PHE A 252 4.97 9.00 6.89
N ASN A 253 5.70 8.28 7.75
CA ASN A 253 6.40 8.93 8.84
C ASN A 253 7.45 9.91 8.28
N ALA A 254 7.67 11.04 8.97
CA ALA A 254 8.59 12.08 8.51
C ALA A 254 10.02 11.57 8.23
N ASP A 255 10.47 10.56 8.98
CA ASP A 255 11.80 9.97 8.81
C ASP A 255 11.99 9.33 7.42
N HIS A 256 10.91 8.95 6.73
CA HIS A 256 10.99 8.41 5.37
C HIS A 256 11.40 9.44 4.32
N PHE A 257 11.29 10.74 4.64
CA PHE A 257 11.72 11.84 3.78
C PHE A 257 13.13 12.34 4.08
N CYS A 258 13.81 11.73 5.06
CA CYS A 258 15.17 12.08 5.44
C CYS A 258 16.19 11.17 4.75
N LEU A 259 17.27 11.76 4.20
CA LEU A 259 18.41 11.02 3.62
C LEU A 259 19.14 10.13 4.63
N LYS A 260 19.07 10.47 5.92
CA LYS A 260 19.52 9.63 7.03
C LYS A 260 18.33 9.35 7.92
N ARG A 261 18.00 8.08 8.09
CA ARG A 261 16.98 7.60 9.02
C ARG A 261 17.64 7.36 10.38
N ALA A 262 16.93 7.70 11.46
CA ALA A 262 17.36 7.40 12.83
C ALA A 262 17.12 5.91 13.15
#